data_AF-A0A8K0CMM5-F1
#
_entry.id   AF-A0A8K0CMM5-F1
#
_cell.length_a   1.000
_cell.length_b   1.000
_cell.length_c   1.000
_cell.angle_alpha   90.00
_cell.angle_beta   90.00
_cell.angle_gamma   90.00
#
_symmetry.space_group_name_H-M   'P 1'
#
loop_
_entity.id
_entity.type
_entity.pdbx_description
1 polymer ?
#
loop_
_entity_poly.entity_id
_entity_poly.type
_entity_poly.pdbx_seq_one_letter_code
_entity_poly.pdbx_strand_id
1 'polypeptide(L)' 'MGIKTKSGQKCHRIPEALVKMYGPKVQSLDLSYNELVTLRGLEGFPLLRELVLDNNQLSDSLVLPYLPHLHTLSLNKNC' A
#
# COMPACT_ATOMS: atom_id res chain seq x y z
N MET A 1 -4.31 -7.64 12.64
CA MET A 1 -2.84 -7.80 12.52
C MET A 1 -2.39 -6.90 11.36
N GLY A 2 -1.79 -5.75 11.66
CA GLY A 2 -1.34 -4.80 10.63
C GLY A 2 0.13 -5.06 10.30
N ILE A 3 0.49 -4.96 9.02
CA ILE A 3 1.89 -5.07 8.60
C ILE A 3 2.44 -3.65 8.49
N LYS A 4 3.42 -3.36 9.33
CA LYS A 4 4.28 -2.19 9.20
C LYS A 4 5.55 -2.66 8.53
N THR A 5 5.72 -2.36 7.25
CA THR A 5 7.01 -2.58 6.60
C THR A 5 7.99 -1.60 7.23
N LYS A 6 9.06 -2.09 7.86
CA LYS A 6 10.04 -1.23 8.53
C LYS A 6 10.56 -0.18 7.55
N SER A 7 10.36 1.08 7.94
CA SER A 7 10.89 2.30 7.37
C SER A 7 12.34 2.15 6.91
N GLY A 8 12.62 2.39 5.62
CA GLY A 8 13.98 2.56 5.12
C GLY A 8 14.34 1.76 3.86
N GLN A 9 13.48 0.87 3.37
CA GLN A 9 13.67 0.32 2.03
C GLN A 9 13.07 1.31 1.04
N LYS A 10 13.90 1.83 0.12
CA LYS A 10 13.49 2.70 -1.00
C LYS A 10 12.62 1.93 -2.00
N CYS A 11 11.47 1.47 -1.55
CA CYS A 11 10.56 0.64 -2.33
C CYS A 11 9.80 1.55 -3.28
N HIS A 12 10.01 1.34 -4.57
CA HIS A 12 9.32 2.08 -5.64
C HIS A 12 8.01 1.40 -6.05
N ARG A 13 7.80 0.16 -5.59
CA ARG A 13 6.61 -0.68 -5.84
C ARG A 13 6.36 -1.63 -4.66
N ILE A 14 5.17 -2.20 -4.60
CA ILE A 14 4.81 -3.25 -3.63
C ILE A 14 5.54 -4.56 -4.01
N PRO A 15 6.33 -5.18 -3.11
CA PRO A 15 7.02 -6.44 -3.41
C PRO A 15 6.05 -7.63 -3.54
N GLU A 16 6.22 -8.46 -4.57
CA GLU A 16 5.41 -9.69 -4.76
C GLU A 16 5.51 -10.65 -3.57
N ALA A 17 6.68 -10.72 -2.93
CA ALA A 17 6.87 -11.54 -1.73
C ALA A 17 5.93 -11.11 -0.59
N LEU A 18 5.69 -9.81 -0.43
CA LEU A 18 4.77 -9.28 0.58
C LEU A 18 3.35 -9.74 0.29
N VAL A 19 2.92 -9.62 -0.98
CA VAL A 19 1.62 -10.09 -1.45
C VAL A 19 1.46 -11.59 -1.19
N LYS A 20 2.46 -12.40 -1.56
CA LYS A 20 2.43 -13.85 -1.41
C LYS A 20 2.35 -14.29 0.05
N MET A 21 3.12 -13.64 0.93
CA MET A 21 3.18 -14.02 2.34
C MET A 21 1.96 -13.57 3.13
N TYR A 22 1.38 -12.42 2.77
CA TYR A 22 0.43 -11.73 3.65
C TYR A 22 -0.87 -11.27 2.98
N GLY A 23 -0.90 -11.11 1.66
CA GLY A 23 -2.03 -10.59 0.90
C GLY A 23 -3.40 -11.13 1.32
N PRO A 24 -3.58 -12.47 1.41
CA PRO A 24 -4.88 -13.07 1.75
C PRO A 24 -5.38 -12.81 3.17
N LYS A 25 -4.58 -12.23 4.07
CA LYS A 25 -4.89 -12.10 5.51
C LYS A 25 -4.85 -10.67 6.04
N VAL A 26 -4.20 -9.76 5.33
CA VAL A 26 -3.98 -8.39 5.80
C VAL A 26 -5.24 -7.56 5.64
N GLN A 27 -5.59 -6.84 6.70
CA GLN A 27 -6.69 -5.89 6.73
C GLN A 27 -6.22 -4.44 6.91
N SER A 28 -5.02 -4.24 7.46
CA SER A 28 -4.43 -2.91 7.67
C SER A 28 -2.99 -2.94 7.19
N LEU A 29 -2.66 -2.05 6.27
CA LEU A 29 -1.35 -1.97 5.61
C LEU A 29 -0.82 -0.54 5.66
N ASP A 30 0.36 -0.39 6.27
CA ASP A 30 1.07 0.88 6.34
C ASP A 30 2.33 0.78 5.48
N LEU A 31 2.30 1.53 4.37
CA LEU A 31 3.38 1.68 3.39
C LEU A 31 3.91 3.12 3.38
N SER A 32 3.70 3.87 4.47
CA SER A 32 4.18 5.24 4.58
C SER A 32 5.71 5.32 4.58
N TYR A 33 6.27 6.46 4.16
CA TYR A 33 7.72 6.72 4.13
C TYR A 33 8.49 5.75 3.22
N ASN A 34 7.97 5.52 2.02
CA ASN A 34 8.66 4.81 0.94
C ASN A 34 8.81 5.75 -0.28
N GLU A 35 9.24 5.19 -1.42
CA GLU A 35 9.41 5.93 -2.67
C GLU A 35 8.42 5.40 -3.72
N LEU A 36 7.22 4.98 -3.30
CA LEU A 36 6.25 4.34 -4.18
C LEU A 36 5.79 5.32 -5.26
N VAL A 37 5.95 4.91 -6.52
CA VAL A 37 5.43 5.62 -7.71
C VAL A 37 4.24 4.88 -8.33
N THR A 38 3.91 3.70 -7.80
CA THR A 38 2.84 2.84 -8.29
C THR A 38 2.29 1.96 -7.17
N LEU A 39 1.00 1.62 -7.28
CA LEU A 39 0.31 0.69 -6.38
C LEU A 39 0.01 -0.66 -7.03
N ARG A 40 0.68 -1.00 -8.14
CA ARG A 40 0.59 -2.34 -8.72
C ARG A 40 0.95 -3.39 -7.66
N GLY A 41 0.13 -4.43 -7.54
CA GLY A 41 0.24 -5.47 -6.52
C GLY A 41 -0.71 -5.28 -5.33
N LEU A 42 -1.35 -4.11 -5.20
CA LEU A 42 -2.33 -3.84 -4.15
C LEU A 42 -3.62 -4.67 -4.34
N GLU A 43 -3.92 -5.13 -5.56
CA GLU A 43 -4.97 -6.11 -5.87
C GLU A 43 -4.78 -7.46 -5.16
N GLY A 44 -3.56 -7.74 -4.69
CA GLY A 44 -3.25 -8.93 -3.90
C GLY A 44 -3.72 -8.89 -2.44
N PHE A 45 -4.35 -7.80 -2.00
CA PHE A 45 -4.86 -7.61 -0.64
C PHE A 45 -6.40 -7.51 -0.64
N PRO A 46 -7.12 -8.60 -0.95
CA PRO A 46 -8.58 -8.55 -1.14
C PRO A 46 -9.37 -8.20 0.14
N LEU A 47 -8.76 -8.38 1.31
CA LEU A 47 -9.37 -8.10 2.62
C LEU A 47 -8.98 -6.74 3.20
N LEU A 48 -8.29 -5.90 2.43
CA LEU A 48 -7.77 -4.62 2.93
C LEU A 48 -8.90 -3.66 3.29
N ARG A 49 -8.80 -3.09 4.49
CA ARG A 49 -9.76 -2.18 5.12
C ARG A 49 -9.15 -0.81 5.36
N GLU A 50 -7.87 -0.80 5.76
CA GLU A 50 -7.10 0.40 6.05
C GLU A 50 -5.80 0.39 5.24
N LEU A 51 -5.53 1.50 4.55
CA LEU A 51 -4.32 1.71 3.77
C LEU A 51 -3.73 3.09 4.05
N VAL A 52 -2.49 3.12 4.50
CA VAL A 52 -1.73 4.36 4.74
C VAL A 52 -0.54 4.40 3.78
N LEU A 53 -0.47 5.46 2.97
CA LEU A 53 0.51 5.66 1.90
C LEU A 53 1.22 7.02 2.04
N ASP A 54 1.27 7.56 3.24
CA ASP A 54 1.79 8.90 3.48
C ASP A 54 3.29 8.99 3.17
N ASN A 55 3.78 10.12 2.65
CA ASN A 55 5.20 10.32 2.31
C ASN A 55 5.69 9.26 1.28
N ASN A 56 5.07 9.25 0.09
CA ASN A 56 5.50 8.49 -1.09
C ASN A 56 5.65 9.45 -2.29
N GLN A 57 5.83 8.91 -3.50
CA GLN A 57 5.99 9.66 -4.77
C GLN A 57 4.83 9.35 -5.72
N LEU A 58 3.61 9.27 -5.18
CA LEU A 58 2.41 8.97 -5.95
C LEU A 58 1.87 10.26 -6.58
N SER A 59 1.77 10.29 -7.90
CA SER A 59 1.23 11.43 -8.64
C SER A 59 -0.30 11.39 -8.75
N ASP A 60 -0.91 12.53 -9.10
CA ASP A 60 -2.37 12.65 -9.31
C ASP A 60 -2.94 11.72 -10.40
N SER A 61 -2.09 11.19 -11.28
CA SER A 61 -2.44 10.20 -12.30
C SER A 61 -2.58 8.77 -11.75
N LEU A 62 -2.39 8.57 -10.45
CA LEU A 62 -2.48 7.27 -9.80
C LEU A 62 -3.89 6.68 -9.94
N VAL A 63 -3.94 5.41 -10.34
CA VAL A 63 -5.17 4.61 -10.35
C VAL A 63 -5.13 3.62 -9.20
N LEU A 64 -6.12 3.71 -8.31
CA LEU A 64 -6.34 2.70 -7.27
C LEU A 64 -7.02 1.47 -7.88
N PRO A 65 -6.54 0.24 -7.60
CA PRO A 65 -7.28 -0.95 -7.95
C PRO A 65 -8.59 -1.03 -7.15
N TYR A 66 -9.52 -1.86 -7.61
CA TYR A 66 -10.75 -2.11 -6.88
C TYR A 66 -10.46 -2.83 -5.56
N LEU A 67 -10.80 -2.17 -4.44
CA LEU A 67 -10.62 -2.69 -3.08
C LEU A 67 -11.98 -2.71 -2.35
N PRO A 68 -12.72 -3.83 -2.41
CA PRO A 68 -14.15 -3.88 -2.03
C PRO A 68 -14.42 -3.63 -0.55
N HIS A 69 -13.39 -3.72 0.31
CA HIS A 69 -13.52 -3.58 1.75
C HIS A 69 -12.80 -2.36 2.33
N LEU A 70 -12.17 -1.55 1.48
CA LEU A 70 -11.40 -0.39 1.93
C LEU A 70 -12.35 0.71 2.41
N HIS A 71 -12.15 1.15 3.65
CA HIS A 71 -12.90 2.28 4.22
C HIS A 71 -11.99 3.39 4.77
N THR A 72 -10.68 3.14 4.85
CA THR A 72 -9.71 4.14 5.31
C THR A 72 -8.53 4.19 4.34
N LEU A 73 -8.29 5.37 3.79
CA LEU A 73 -7.18 5.66 2.89
C LEU A 73 -6.50 6.96 3.32
N SER A 74 -5.17 6.93 3.49
CA SER A 74 -4.34 8.12 3.70
C SER A 74 -3.27 8.23 2.64
N LEU A 75 -3.15 9.42 2.03
CA LEU A 75 -2.26 9.72 0.91
C LEU A 75 -1.50 11.04 1.14
N ASN A 76 -1.30 11.44 2.39
CA ASN A 76 -0.69 12.73 2.70
C ASN A 76 0.76 12.80 2.21
N LYS A 77 1.20 13.98 1.76
CA LYS A 77 2.59 14.22 1.31
C LYS A 77 3.02 13.24 0.20
N ASN A 78 2.21 13.17 -0.85
CA ASN A 78 2.56 12.55 -2.13
C ASN A 78 2.73 13.66 -3.18
N CYS A 79 3.62 13.45 -4.15
CA CYS A 79 3.93 14.40 -5.23
C CYS A 79 4.18 13.63 -6.53
#